data_AF-A0A9D2IKC1-F1
#
_entry.id   AF-A0A9D2IKC1-F1
#
_cell.length_a   1.000
_cell.length_b   1.000
_cell.length_c   1.000
_cell.angle_alpha   90.00
_cell.angle_beta   90.00
_cell.angle_gamma   90.00
#
_symmetry.space_group_name_H-M   'P 1'
#
loop_
_entity.id
_entity.type
_entity.pdbx_description
1 polymer ?
#
loop_
_entity_poly.entity_id
_entity_poly.type
_entity_poly.pdbx_seq_one_letter_code
_entity_poly.pdbx_strand_id
1 'polypeptide(L)'
;KEEPDRRLLKLTDLFQPPIPERTACLECTAVMLNINFGHNRVLMEKCRRLEEYAIFISTIRRYLSSGLELKEAISQAVDECRRKNVLKDILTEQKAEVVHMLLESFDQELHEKALRKEGYDSGYASGKSEERENGICQLVATLQELGLDREAVIAKLKEKYSLSSAGAEEYVKQYWT
;
A
#
# COMPACT_ATOMS: atom_id res chain seq x y z
N LYS A 1 -4.37 9.55 -7.28
CA LYS A 1 -3.70 10.07 -8.49
C LYS A 1 -4.72 10.89 -9.26
N GLU A 2 -4.36 12.04 -9.79
CA GLU A 2 -5.28 12.88 -10.58
C GLU A 2 -5.40 12.30 -11.99
N GLU A 3 -6.62 12.01 -12.42
CA GLU A 3 -6.92 11.44 -13.75
C GLU A 3 -7.55 12.53 -14.63
N PRO A 4 -7.26 12.56 -15.95
CA PRO A 4 -7.81 13.57 -16.85
C PRO A 4 -9.33 13.39 -17.02
N ASP A 5 -10.04 14.46 -17.38
CA ASP A 5 -11.50 14.42 -17.63
C ASP A 5 -11.88 13.38 -18.68
N ARG A 6 -11.02 13.15 -19.67
CA ARG A 6 -11.24 12.20 -20.74
C ARG A 6 -9.94 11.46 -21.06
N ARG A 7 -10.01 10.14 -21.12
CA ARG A 7 -8.91 9.28 -21.59
C ARG A 7 -9.42 8.31 -22.65
N LEU A 8 -8.65 8.12 -23.71
CA LEU A 8 -8.87 7.06 -24.66
C LEU A 8 -8.10 5.82 -24.21
N LEU A 9 -8.79 4.73 -23.98
CA LEU A 9 -8.21 3.43 -23.66
C LEU A 9 -8.14 2.61 -24.94
N LYS A 10 -6.99 1.99 -25.20
CA LYS A 10 -6.82 1.09 -26.34
C LYS A 10 -6.84 -0.34 -25.85
N LEU A 11 -7.49 -1.21 -26.60
CA LEU A 11 -7.55 -2.62 -26.26
C LEU A 11 -6.15 -3.24 -26.31
N THR A 12 -5.29 -2.78 -27.22
CA THR A 12 -3.90 -3.24 -27.32
C THR A 12 -3.08 -2.99 -26.07
N ASP A 13 -3.41 -1.98 -25.26
CA ASP A 13 -2.68 -1.67 -24.02
C ASP A 13 -2.83 -2.79 -22.97
N LEU A 14 -3.83 -3.67 -23.13
CA LEU A 14 -4.06 -4.83 -22.26
C LEU A 14 -3.28 -6.08 -22.68
N PHE A 15 -2.66 -6.08 -23.87
CA PHE A 15 -1.91 -7.21 -24.39
C PHE A 15 -0.39 -6.95 -24.33
N GLN A 16 0.39 -8.02 -24.41
CA GLN A 16 1.84 -7.88 -24.56
C GLN A 16 2.15 -7.07 -25.83
N PRO A 17 3.21 -6.25 -25.81
CA PRO A 17 3.55 -5.41 -26.95
C PRO A 17 3.69 -6.29 -28.20
N PRO A 18 3.05 -5.91 -29.31
CA PRO A 18 3.08 -6.72 -30.52
C PRO A 18 4.53 -6.93 -30.96
N ILE A 19 4.79 -8.12 -31.51
CA ILE A 19 6.02 -8.40 -32.27
C ILE A 19 6.16 -7.25 -33.29
N PRO A 20 7.34 -6.62 -33.46
CA PRO A 20 7.51 -5.40 -34.26
C PRO A 20 6.94 -5.46 -35.68
N GLU A 21 6.84 -6.67 -36.25
CA GLU A 21 6.37 -6.95 -37.60
C GLU A 21 4.86 -7.26 -37.68
N ARG A 22 4.12 -7.25 -36.56
CA ARG A 22 2.69 -7.56 -36.51
C ARG A 22 1.90 -6.38 -35.93
N THR A 23 1.17 -5.68 -36.79
CA THR A 23 0.16 -4.70 -36.38
C THR A 23 -1.18 -5.38 -36.19
N ALA A 24 -1.94 -5.00 -35.16
CA ALA A 24 -3.31 -5.47 -34.97
C ALA A 24 -4.16 -5.13 -36.20
N CYS A 25 -4.94 -6.09 -36.71
CA CYS A 25 -5.85 -5.88 -37.83
C CYS A 25 -7.10 -5.05 -37.44
N LEU A 26 -7.35 -4.90 -36.13
CA LEU A 26 -8.43 -4.11 -35.56
C LEU A 26 -7.95 -3.50 -34.24
N GLU A 27 -8.23 -2.21 -34.04
CA GLU A 27 -8.04 -1.52 -32.76
C GLU A 27 -9.41 -1.15 -32.19
N CYS A 28 -9.67 -1.57 -30.94
CA CYS A 28 -10.87 -1.17 -30.22
C CYS A 28 -10.50 -0.13 -29.17
N THR A 29 -11.11 1.05 -29.27
CA THR A 29 -10.86 2.13 -28.30
C THR A 29 -12.11 2.43 -27.49
N ALA A 30 -11.96 2.61 -26.18
CA ALA A 30 -13.01 3.06 -25.29
C ALA A 30 -12.70 4.47 -24.75
N VAL A 31 -13.72 5.32 -24.63
CA VAL A 31 -13.59 6.63 -23.98
C VAL A 31 -13.94 6.47 -22.50
N MET A 32 -12.96 6.68 -21.64
CA MET A 32 -13.14 6.77 -20.20
C MET A 32 -13.34 8.23 -19.80
N LEU A 33 -14.38 8.50 -19.02
CA LEU A 33 -14.68 9.82 -18.46
C LEU A 33 -14.43 9.81 -16.94
N ASN A 34 -13.76 10.84 -16.44
CA ASN A 34 -13.53 11.01 -15.01
C ASN A 34 -14.78 11.56 -14.31
N ILE A 35 -15.38 10.73 -13.46
CA ILE A 35 -16.58 11.09 -12.68
C ILE A 35 -16.26 11.52 -11.23
N ASN A 36 -14.98 11.73 -10.90
CA ASN A 36 -14.61 12.22 -9.58
C ASN A 36 -15.16 13.64 -9.36
N PHE A 37 -15.44 13.99 -8.10
CA PHE A 37 -15.94 15.31 -7.76
C PHE A 37 -15.02 16.43 -8.28
N GLY A 38 -15.60 17.40 -9.00
CA GLY A 38 -14.88 18.52 -9.61
C GLY A 38 -14.57 18.34 -11.11
N HIS A 39 -14.70 17.12 -11.65
CA HIS A 39 -14.43 16.77 -13.06
C HIS A 39 -15.69 16.65 -13.90
N ASN A 40 -15.57 16.74 -15.23
CA ASN A 40 -16.67 16.59 -16.20
C ASN A 40 -17.95 17.34 -15.78
N ARG A 41 -17.83 18.63 -15.42
CA ARG A 41 -18.92 19.42 -14.81
C ARG A 41 -20.21 19.40 -15.62
N VAL A 42 -20.13 19.49 -16.95
CA VAL A 42 -21.30 19.43 -17.84
C VAL A 42 -22.02 18.08 -17.76
N LEU A 43 -21.30 16.97 -17.56
CA LEU A 43 -21.90 15.64 -17.36
C LEU A 43 -22.62 15.58 -16.00
N MET A 44 -21.99 16.13 -14.95
CA MET A 44 -22.54 16.17 -13.61
C MET A 44 -23.81 17.01 -13.54
N GLU A 45 -23.80 18.21 -14.15
CA GLU A 45 -24.96 19.10 -14.26
C GLU A 45 -26.15 18.42 -14.97
N LYS A 46 -25.87 17.58 -15.98
CA LYS A 46 -26.90 16.82 -16.71
C LYS A 46 -27.40 15.59 -15.95
N CYS A 47 -26.60 15.04 -15.05
CA CYS A 47 -26.91 13.82 -14.32
C CYS A 47 -26.69 14.01 -12.81
N ARG A 48 -27.70 14.61 -12.16
CA ARG A 48 -27.70 14.88 -10.73
C ARG A 48 -27.37 13.64 -9.87
N ARG A 49 -27.82 12.45 -10.26
CA ARG A 49 -27.52 11.20 -9.53
C ARG A 49 -26.03 10.87 -9.54
N LEU A 50 -25.38 11.06 -10.70
CA LEU A 50 -23.95 10.83 -10.84
C LEU A 50 -23.15 11.88 -10.05
N GLU A 51 -23.60 13.13 -10.04
CA GLU A 51 -23.03 14.19 -9.22
C GLU A 51 -23.13 13.87 -7.73
N GLU A 52 -24.32 13.50 -7.25
CA GLU A 52 -24.54 13.10 -5.85
C GLU A 52 -23.67 11.90 -5.44
N TYR A 53 -23.50 10.94 -6.34
CA TYR A 53 -22.56 9.83 -6.14
C TYR A 53 -21.10 10.31 -6.03
N ALA A 54 -20.66 11.19 -6.94
CA ALA A 54 -19.31 11.74 -6.89
C ALA A 54 -19.05 12.50 -5.58
N ILE A 55 -20.04 13.26 -5.10
CA ILE A 55 -20.00 13.95 -3.80
C ILE A 55 -19.88 12.94 -2.65
N PHE A 56 -20.68 11.87 -2.67
CA PHE A 56 -20.63 10.83 -1.64
C PHE A 56 -19.25 10.15 -1.56
N ILE A 57 -18.70 9.71 -2.69
CA ILE A 57 -17.36 9.11 -2.74
C ILE A 57 -16.28 10.11 -2.28
N SER A 58 -16.38 11.38 -2.68
CA SER A 58 -15.44 12.41 -2.22
C SER A 58 -15.49 12.62 -0.70
N THR A 59 -16.67 12.48 -0.10
CA THR A 59 -16.90 12.59 1.34
C THR A 59 -16.25 11.42 2.08
N ILE A 60 -16.41 10.19 1.60
CA ILE A 60 -15.73 9.01 2.15
C ILE A 60 -14.21 9.20 2.12
N ARG A 61 -13.66 9.61 0.96
CA ARG A 61 -12.22 9.86 0.79
C ARG A 61 -11.69 10.93 1.75
N ARG A 62 -12.47 11.98 2.00
CA ARG A 62 -12.12 13.03 2.96
C ARG A 62 -12.03 12.48 4.39
N TYR A 63 -12.98 11.65 4.81
CA TYR A 63 -12.94 11.02 6.14
C TYR A 63 -11.77 10.03 6.28
N LEU A 64 -11.51 9.21 5.25
CA LEU A 64 -10.34 8.34 5.19
C LEU A 64 -9.02 9.12 5.29
N SER A 65 -8.91 10.24 4.57
CA SER A 65 -7.73 11.12 4.61
C SER A 65 -7.55 11.81 5.96
N SER A 66 -8.60 11.87 6.77
CA SER A 66 -8.58 12.41 8.14
C SER A 66 -8.14 11.36 9.18
N GLY A 67 -7.82 10.13 8.73
CA GLY A 67 -7.33 9.04 9.59
C GLY A 67 -8.39 8.10 10.14
N LEU A 68 -9.65 8.22 9.69
CA LEU A 68 -10.71 7.29 10.11
C LEU A 68 -10.56 5.94 9.41
N GLU A 69 -10.89 4.85 10.11
CA GLU A 69 -11.01 3.53 9.51
C GLU A 69 -12.12 3.50 8.46
N LEU A 70 -12.01 2.61 7.46
CA LEU A 70 -12.93 2.52 6.34
C LEU A 70 -14.40 2.44 6.77
N LYS A 71 -14.72 1.55 7.70
CA LYS A 71 -16.09 1.35 8.18
C LYS A 71 -16.65 2.62 8.84
N GLU A 72 -15.83 3.30 9.62
CA GLU A 72 -16.22 4.54 10.29
C GLU A 72 -16.37 5.69 9.30
N ALA A 73 -15.43 5.82 8.35
CA ALA A 73 -15.47 6.81 7.29
C ALA A 73 -16.73 6.67 6.42
N ILE A 74 -17.11 5.44 6.06
CA ILE A 74 -18.36 5.18 5.33
C ILE A 74 -19.56 5.58 6.18
N SER A 75 -19.62 5.18 7.47
CA SER A 75 -20.75 5.50 8.33
C SER A 75 -20.94 7.03 8.48
N GLN A 76 -19.86 7.76 8.73
CA GLN A 76 -19.87 9.22 8.84
C GLN A 76 -20.27 9.88 7.52
N ALA A 77 -19.76 9.40 6.39
CA ALA A 77 -20.11 9.91 5.07
C ALA A 77 -21.60 9.71 4.75
N VAL A 78 -22.18 8.56 5.11
CA VAL A 78 -23.61 8.29 4.94
C VAL A 78 -24.45 9.28 5.73
N ASP A 79 -24.12 9.50 7.00
CA ASP A 79 -24.89 10.40 7.85
C ASP A 79 -24.77 11.87 7.40
N GLU A 80 -23.58 12.30 6.94
CA GLU A 80 -23.38 13.63 6.36
C GLU A 80 -24.15 13.81 5.05
N CYS A 81 -24.07 12.84 4.13
CA CYS A 81 -24.72 12.92 2.83
C CYS A 81 -26.24 12.90 2.96
N ARG A 82 -26.79 12.09 3.88
CA ARG A 82 -28.22 12.12 4.21
C ARG A 82 -28.67 13.50 4.69
N ARG A 83 -27.88 14.16 5.55
CA ARG A 83 -28.17 15.52 6.04
C ARG A 83 -28.12 16.56 4.92
N LYS A 84 -27.21 16.40 3.96
CA LYS A 84 -27.06 17.26 2.78
C LYS A 84 -28.03 16.93 1.63
N ASN A 85 -28.93 15.96 1.80
CA ASN A 85 -29.82 15.42 0.77
C ASN A 85 -29.08 14.88 -0.48
N VAL A 86 -27.90 14.32 -0.29
CA VAL A 86 -27.09 13.65 -1.34
C VAL A 86 -27.38 12.15 -1.28
N LEU A 87 -27.84 11.55 -2.39
CA LEU A 87 -28.26 10.14 -2.46
C LEU A 87 -29.22 9.71 -1.34
N LYS A 88 -30.03 10.63 -0.83
CA LYS A 88 -30.78 10.44 0.42
C LYS A 88 -31.71 9.24 0.39
N ASP A 89 -32.42 9.03 -0.70
CA ASP A 89 -33.33 7.90 -0.90
C ASP A 89 -32.59 6.57 -0.85
N ILE A 90 -31.51 6.43 -1.63
CA ILE A 90 -30.68 5.22 -1.66
C ILE A 90 -30.05 4.95 -0.29
N LEU A 91 -29.48 5.99 0.33
CA LEU A 91 -28.83 5.89 1.64
C LEU A 91 -29.80 5.70 2.81
N THR A 92 -31.10 5.96 2.61
CA THR A 92 -32.13 5.74 3.65
C THR A 92 -32.68 4.32 3.57
N GLU A 93 -33.00 3.84 2.36
CA GLU A 93 -33.60 2.51 2.16
C GLU A 93 -32.56 1.38 2.24
N GLN A 94 -31.35 1.63 1.74
CA GLN A 94 -30.33 0.59 1.53
C GLN A 94 -29.04 0.86 2.31
N LYS A 95 -29.09 1.57 3.45
CA LYS A 95 -27.89 1.92 4.24
C LYS A 95 -26.98 0.71 4.50
N ALA A 96 -27.55 -0.40 4.96
CA ALA A 96 -26.79 -1.60 5.29
C ALA A 96 -26.16 -2.25 4.05
N GLU A 97 -26.88 -2.30 2.94
CA GLU A 97 -26.41 -2.88 1.68
C GLU A 97 -25.32 -2.03 1.02
N VAL A 98 -25.48 -0.70 1.00
CA VAL A 98 -24.46 0.22 0.46
C VAL A 98 -23.17 0.14 1.29
N VAL A 99 -23.29 0.07 2.62
CA VAL A 99 -22.12 -0.12 3.50
C VAL A 99 -21.46 -1.47 3.23
N HIS A 100 -22.25 -2.55 3.11
CA HIS A 100 -21.73 -3.89 2.84
C HIS A 100 -21.02 -3.98 1.49
N MET A 101 -21.71 -3.56 0.43
CA MET A 101 -21.15 -3.51 -0.92
C MET A 101 -19.88 -2.68 -0.95
N LEU A 102 -19.85 -1.50 -0.32
CA LEU A 102 -18.64 -0.68 -0.25
C LEU A 102 -17.53 -1.35 0.55
N LEU A 103 -17.82 -2.02 1.67
CA LEU A 103 -16.78 -2.75 2.42
C LEU A 103 -16.20 -3.92 1.62
N GLU A 104 -17.03 -4.61 0.85
CA GLU A 104 -16.60 -5.72 -0.02
C GLU A 104 -15.84 -5.24 -1.26
N SER A 105 -16.31 -4.15 -1.88
CA SER A 105 -15.74 -3.60 -3.11
C SER A 105 -14.59 -2.62 -2.86
N PHE A 106 -14.38 -2.15 -1.63
CA PHE A 106 -13.22 -1.36 -1.23
C PHE A 106 -12.01 -2.28 -1.00
N ASP A 107 -11.60 -2.83 -2.15
CA ASP A 107 -10.23 -2.92 -2.62
C ASP A 107 -9.34 -3.99 -1.96
N GLN A 108 -9.69 -5.25 -2.26
CA GLN A 108 -8.79 -6.40 -2.19
C GLN A 108 -7.38 -6.08 -2.74
N GLU A 109 -7.26 -5.23 -3.77
CA GLU A 109 -5.97 -4.84 -4.34
C GLU A 109 -5.14 -3.96 -3.38
N LEU A 110 -5.77 -3.04 -2.65
CA LEU A 110 -5.11 -2.27 -1.58
C LEU A 110 -4.73 -3.17 -0.40
N HIS A 111 -5.58 -4.12 -0.03
CA HIS A 111 -5.29 -5.09 1.02
C HIS A 111 -4.11 -6.01 0.65
N GLU A 112 -4.10 -6.57 -0.56
CA GLU A 112 -3.01 -7.39 -1.08
C GLU A 112 -1.71 -6.59 -1.20
N LYS A 113 -1.79 -5.33 -1.65
CA LYS A 113 -0.62 -4.44 -1.73
C LYS A 113 -0.07 -4.07 -0.35
N ALA A 114 -0.94 -3.86 0.64
CA ALA A 114 -0.54 -3.62 2.01
C ALA A 114 0.14 -4.85 2.62
N LEU A 115 -0.47 -6.03 2.49
CA LEU A 115 0.10 -7.31 2.93
C LEU A 115 1.44 -7.61 2.25
N ARG A 116 1.56 -7.35 0.95
CA ARG A 116 2.81 -7.56 0.21
C ARG A 116 3.91 -6.61 0.68
N LYS A 117 3.57 -5.36 0.99
CA LYS A 117 4.53 -4.39 1.53
C LYS A 117 4.95 -4.75 2.95
N GLU A 118 4.02 -5.11 3.81
CA GLU A 118 4.30 -5.57 5.18
C GLU A 118 5.16 -6.83 5.18
N GLY A 119 4.84 -7.80 4.32
CA GLY A 119 5.66 -9.00 4.14
C GLY A 119 7.06 -8.70 3.61
N TYR A 120 7.20 -7.73 2.70
CA TYR A 120 8.51 -7.28 2.22
C TYR A 120 9.30 -6.57 3.32
N ASP A 121 8.69 -5.64 4.05
CA ASP A 121 9.36 -4.86 5.10
C ASP A 121 9.78 -5.78 6.27
N SER A 122 8.92 -6.72 6.66
CA SER A 122 9.23 -7.75 7.66
C SER A 122 10.36 -8.68 7.17
N GLY A 123 10.28 -9.19 5.94
CA GLY A 123 11.33 -10.04 5.37
C GLY A 123 12.67 -9.31 5.23
N TYR A 124 12.66 -8.04 4.84
CA TYR A 124 13.85 -7.21 4.74
C TYR A 124 14.48 -6.92 6.11
N ALA A 125 13.65 -6.66 7.13
CA ALA A 125 14.12 -6.45 8.50
C ALA A 125 14.75 -7.74 9.08
N SER A 126 14.08 -8.88 8.91
CA SER A 126 14.62 -10.19 9.32
C SER A 126 15.93 -10.51 8.60
N GLY A 127 15.98 -10.30 7.28
CA GLY A 127 17.20 -10.52 6.49
C GLY A 127 18.38 -9.64 6.93
N LYS A 128 18.13 -8.38 7.26
CA LYS A 128 19.18 -7.50 7.83
C LYS A 128 19.67 -7.95 9.20
N SER A 129 18.76 -8.45 10.04
CA SER A 129 19.13 -8.97 11.36
C SER A 129 19.98 -10.23 11.22
N GLU A 130 19.55 -11.18 10.38
CA GLU A 130 20.29 -12.41 10.09
C GLU A 130 21.66 -12.13 9.44
N GLU A 131 21.75 -11.20 8.48
CA GLU A 131 23.01 -10.81 7.86
C GLU A 131 23.98 -10.23 8.91
N ARG A 132 23.47 -9.37 9.80
CA ARG A 132 24.26 -8.78 10.87
C ARG A 132 24.77 -9.84 11.85
N GLU A 133 23.91 -10.76 12.26
CA GLU A 133 24.26 -11.85 13.17
C GLU A 133 25.26 -12.83 12.54
N ASN A 134 25.03 -13.23 11.28
CA ASN A 134 25.97 -14.06 10.52
C ASN A 134 27.32 -13.37 10.34
N GLY A 135 27.35 -12.07 10.07
CA GLY A 135 28.60 -11.31 9.97
C GLY A 135 29.37 -11.24 11.30
N ILE A 136 28.67 -11.11 12.42
CA ILE A 136 29.26 -11.17 13.77
C ILE A 136 29.84 -12.57 14.03
N CYS A 137 29.08 -13.63 13.77
CA CYS A 137 29.51 -15.02 13.92
C CYS A 137 30.76 -15.32 13.08
N GLN A 138 30.77 -14.96 11.79
CA GLN A 138 31.94 -15.14 10.92
C GLN A 138 33.16 -14.39 11.41
N LEU A 139 32.99 -13.16 11.92
CA LEU A 139 34.09 -12.38 12.45
C LEU A 139 34.67 -13.01 13.73
N VAL A 140 33.82 -13.51 14.63
CA VAL A 140 34.25 -14.23 15.83
C VAL A 140 35.05 -15.48 15.44
N ALA A 141 34.51 -16.31 14.53
CA ALA A 141 35.19 -17.51 14.06
C ALA A 141 36.54 -17.20 13.43
N THR A 142 36.61 -16.20 12.54
CA THR A 142 37.86 -15.80 11.88
C THR A 142 38.90 -15.31 12.88
N LEU A 143 38.50 -14.51 13.88
CA LEU A 143 39.42 -13.99 14.88
C LEU A 143 39.89 -15.08 15.87
N GLN A 144 39.05 -16.07 16.13
CA GLN A 144 39.41 -17.26 16.89
C GLN A 144 40.43 -18.12 16.13
N GLU A 145 40.23 -18.36 14.83
CA GLU A 145 41.18 -19.09 13.98
C GLU A 145 42.54 -18.39 13.88
N LEU A 146 42.55 -17.05 13.91
CA LEU A 146 43.77 -16.24 13.91
C LEU A 146 44.46 -16.19 15.30
N GLY A 147 43.89 -16.84 16.33
CA GLY A 147 44.49 -16.97 17.65
C GLY A 147 44.46 -15.69 18.50
N LEU A 148 43.52 -14.77 18.23
CA LEU A 148 43.34 -13.59 19.08
C LEU A 148 42.72 -13.97 20.43
N ASP A 149 43.03 -13.19 21.46
CA ASP A 149 42.38 -13.32 22.76
C ASP A 149 40.94 -12.81 22.73
N ARG A 150 40.14 -13.27 23.70
CA ARG A 150 38.71 -12.90 23.80
C ARG A 150 38.53 -11.40 23.99
N GLU A 151 39.45 -10.74 24.70
CA GLU A 151 39.39 -9.29 24.96
C GLU A 151 39.58 -8.47 23.66
N ALA A 152 40.52 -8.84 22.79
CA ALA A 152 40.71 -8.18 21.50
C ALA A 152 39.52 -8.40 20.55
N VAL A 153 38.88 -9.57 20.59
CA VAL A 153 37.68 -9.83 19.79
C VAL A 153 36.49 -9.00 20.26
N ILE A 154 36.28 -8.87 21.58
CA ILE A 154 35.26 -7.99 22.15
C ILE A 154 35.51 -6.53 21.72
N ALA A 155 36.76 -6.06 21.77
CA ALA A 155 37.12 -4.71 21.32
C ALA A 155 36.80 -4.49 19.83
N LYS A 156 37.15 -5.44 18.96
CA LYS A 156 36.85 -5.36 17.51
C LYS A 156 35.36 -5.42 17.19
N LEU A 157 34.57 -6.21 17.94
CA LEU A 157 33.11 -6.28 17.77
C LEU A 157 32.44 -4.95 18.16
N LYS A 158 32.88 -4.34 19.27
CA LYS A 158 32.39 -3.03 19.70
C LYS A 158 32.71 -1.94 18.68
N GLU A 159 33.93 -1.95 18.13
CA GLU A 159 34.35 -1.00 17.10
C GLU A 159 33.54 -1.15 15.80
N LYS A 160 33.46 -2.38 15.26
CA LYS A 160 32.89 -2.62 13.93
C LYS A 160 31.37 -2.64 13.88
N TYR A 161 30.71 -3.06 14.97
CA TYR A 161 29.24 -3.18 15.04
C TYR A 161 28.60 -2.18 16.00
N SER A 162 29.36 -1.29 16.64
CA SER A 162 28.86 -0.34 17.64
C SER A 162 28.06 -1.01 18.76
N LEU A 163 28.48 -2.22 19.16
CA LEU A 163 27.84 -3.01 20.22
C LEU A 163 28.23 -2.47 21.61
N SER A 164 27.35 -2.69 22.60
CA SER A 164 27.69 -2.48 24.00
C SER A 164 28.67 -3.56 24.50
N SER A 165 29.39 -3.31 25.60
CA SER A 165 30.28 -4.35 26.18
C SER A 165 29.53 -5.65 26.46
N ALA A 166 28.35 -5.56 27.09
CA ALA A 166 27.52 -6.72 27.39
C ALA A 166 27.02 -7.46 26.13
N GLY A 167 26.66 -6.72 25.07
CA GLY A 167 26.23 -7.33 23.81
C GLY A 167 27.36 -8.05 23.08
N ALA A 168 28.57 -7.47 23.07
CA ALA A 168 29.75 -8.10 22.47
C ALA A 168 30.19 -9.35 23.25
N GLU A 169 30.13 -9.31 24.59
CA GLU A 169 30.40 -10.48 25.44
C GLU A 169 29.42 -11.62 25.20
N GLU A 170 28.13 -11.33 25.02
CA GLU A 170 27.10 -12.34 24.73
C GLU A 170 27.36 -13.03 23.38
N TYR A 171 27.65 -12.26 22.32
CA TYR A 171 28.01 -12.83 21.01
C TYR A 171 29.28 -13.68 21.07
N VAL A 172 30.31 -13.24 21.79
CA VAL A 172 31.52 -14.05 21.99
C VAL A 172 31.18 -15.31 22.77
N LYS A 173 30.40 -15.24 23.84
CA LYS A 173 30.00 -16.43 24.62
C LYS A 173 29.16 -17.42 23.82
N GLN A 174 28.33 -16.93 22.91
CA GLN A 174 27.42 -17.75 22.08
C GLN A 174 28.15 -18.45 20.92
N TYR A 175 29.14 -17.80 20.30
CA TYR A 175 29.79 -18.29 19.08
C TYR A 175 31.26 -18.72 19.25
N TRP A 176 31.86 -18.50 20.42
CA TRP A 176 33.22 -18.94 20.74
C TRP A 176 33.20 -20.32 21.39
N THR A 177 33.59 -21.35 20.62
CA THR A 177 33.65 -22.75 21.08
C THR A 177 35.09 -23.19 21.21
#